data_AF-A0AAV5VR19-F1
#
_entry.id   AF-A0AAV5VR19-F1
#
_cell.length_a   1.000
_cell.length_b   1.000
_cell.length_c   1.000
_cell.angle_alpha   90.00
_cell.angle_beta   90.00
_cell.angle_gamma   90.00
#
_symmetry.space_group_name_H-M   'P 1'
#
loop_
_entity.id
_entity.type
_entity.pdbx_description
1 polymer ?
#
loop_
_entity_poly.entity_id
_entity_poly.type
_entity_poly.pdbx_seq_one_letter_code
_entity_poly.pdbx_strand_id
1 'polypeptide(L)'
;ALKLLAVFYSFLVTIGVATNTMIITATASSKNLHGTCNILIACCAFSDILHLIGHLPKIIAIFYGTVDMSSFACCIFQIMPTFGLSAGTFLVLSIAVDRLIAVRSAFFAVKTSMRVYLMV
;
A
#
# COMPACT_ATOMS: atom_id res chain seq x y z
N ALA A 1 28.16 0.23 10.50
CA ALA A 1 27.07 1.09 10.01
C ALA A 1 26.16 0.38 9.00
N LEU A 2 26.67 -0.04 7.83
CA LEU A 2 25.84 -0.61 6.75
C LEU A 2 25.06 -1.88 7.15
N LYS A 3 25.68 -2.80 7.89
CA LYS A 3 25.01 -4.03 8.38
C LYS A 3 23.91 -3.74 9.40
N LEU A 4 24.09 -2.74 10.26
CA LEU A 4 23.05 -2.32 11.22
C LEU A 4 21.82 -1.77 10.47
N LEU A 5 22.07 -0.97 9.44
CA LEU A 5 21.03 -0.45 8.55
C LEU A 5 20.30 -1.60 7.81
N ALA A 6 21.03 -2.60 7.32
CA ALA A 6 20.43 -3.77 6.67
C ALA A 6 19.56 -4.60 7.62
N VAL A 7 19.97 -4.80 8.87
CA VAL A 7 19.15 -5.47 9.90
C VAL A 7 17.87 -4.69 10.16
N PHE A 8 17.97 -3.36 10.32
CA PHE A 8 16.80 -2.50 10.50
C PHE A 8 15.83 -2.54 9.31
N TYR A 9 16.34 -2.43 8.08
CA TYR A 9 15.51 -2.57 6.87
C TYR A 9 14.89 -3.96 6.75
N SER A 10 15.62 -5.02 7.10
CA SER A 10 15.08 -6.39 7.08
C SER A 10 13.89 -6.52 8.02
N PHE A 11 13.98 -5.96 9.23
CA PHE A 11 12.88 -5.91 10.17
C PHE A 11 11.66 -5.16 9.60
N LEU A 12 11.86 -3.98 9.02
CA LEU A 12 10.78 -3.21 8.38
C LEU A 12 10.11 -3.97 7.23
N VAL A 13 10.91 -4.64 6.39
CA VAL A 13 10.39 -5.47 5.28
C VAL A 13 9.55 -6.62 5.83
N THR A 14 10.02 -7.32 6.86
CA THR A 14 9.24 -8.44 7.45
C THR A 14 7.92 -7.97 8.04
N ILE A 15 7.91 -6.85 8.78
CA ILE A 15 6.68 -6.26 9.31
C ILE A 15 5.76 -5.86 8.16
N GLY A 16 6.28 -5.15 7.16
CA GLY A 16 5.50 -4.67 6.03
C GLY A 16 4.85 -5.82 5.25
N VAL A 17 5.57 -6.92 5.00
CA VAL A 17 4.98 -8.10 4.35
C VAL A 17 3.90 -8.73 5.23
N ALA A 18 4.16 -8.89 6.53
CA ALA A 18 3.22 -9.52 7.45
C ALA A 18 1.92 -8.71 7.59
N THR A 19 2.01 -7.40 7.82
CA THR A 19 0.84 -6.54 7.99
C THR A 19 0.04 -6.37 6.71
N ASN A 20 0.69 -6.21 5.55
CA ASN A 20 -0.01 -6.13 4.27
C ASN A 20 -0.69 -7.46 3.89
N THR A 21 -0.05 -8.60 4.19
CA THR A 21 -0.69 -9.91 4.01
C THR A 21 -1.92 -10.06 4.92
N MET A 22 -1.86 -9.56 6.15
CA MET A 22 -3.00 -9.55 7.07
C MET A 22 -4.16 -8.71 6.53
N ILE A 23 -3.90 -7.55 5.92
CA ILE A 23 -4.93 -6.72 5.28
C ILE A 23 -5.63 -7.46 4.14
N ILE A 24 -4.84 -8.09 3.25
CA ILE A 24 -5.36 -8.83 2.10
C ILE A 24 -6.21 -10.02 2.57
N THR A 25 -5.69 -10.81 3.52
CA THR A 25 -6.40 -11.98 4.06
C THR A 25 -7.67 -11.59 4.82
N ALA A 26 -7.64 -10.51 5.60
CA ALA A 26 -8.82 -9.99 6.30
C ALA A 26 -9.91 -9.53 5.31
N THR A 27 -9.50 -8.86 4.23
CA THR A 27 -10.42 -8.41 3.18
C THR A 27 -11.01 -9.61 2.44
N ALA A 28 -10.20 -10.60 2.08
CA ALA A 28 -10.65 -11.80 1.35
C ALA A 28 -11.55 -12.72 2.20
N SER A 29 -11.34 -12.76 3.52
CA SER A 29 -12.08 -13.67 4.41
C SER A 29 -13.46 -13.16 4.78
N SER A 30 -13.70 -11.84 4.71
CA SER A 30 -14.93 -11.23 5.21
C SER A 30 -15.70 -10.51 4.11
N LYS A 31 -16.85 -11.08 3.71
CA LYS A 31 -17.75 -10.48 2.72
C LYS A 31 -18.27 -9.10 3.13
N ASN A 32 -18.36 -8.84 4.44
CA ASN A 32 -18.76 -7.54 4.98
C ASN A 32 -17.71 -6.45 4.72
N LEU A 33 -16.46 -6.84 4.44
CA LEU A 33 -15.37 -5.94 4.11
C LEU A 33 -15.23 -5.70 2.60
N HIS A 34 -16.05 -6.27 1.72
CA HIS A 34 -15.95 -6.10 0.26
C HIS A 34 -16.53 -4.77 -0.29
N GLY A 35 -16.48 -3.69 0.50
CA GLY A 35 -16.77 -2.35 -0.01
C GLY A 35 -15.67 -1.87 -0.97
N THR A 36 -16.02 -0.99 -1.92
CA THR A 36 -15.10 -0.45 -2.93
C THR A 36 -13.79 0.07 -2.33
N CYS A 37 -13.87 0.89 -1.28
CA CYS A 37 -12.66 1.41 -0.60
C CYS A 37 -11.79 0.29 -0.01
N ASN A 38 -12.39 -0.74 0.59
CA ASN A 38 -11.63 -1.80 1.24
C ASN A 38 -10.92 -2.70 0.22
N ILE A 39 -11.55 -2.91 -0.95
CA ILE A 39 -10.89 -3.58 -2.09
C ILE A 39 -9.69 -2.75 -2.57
N LEU A 40 -9.84 -1.43 -2.70
CA LEU A 40 -8.72 -0.55 -3.05
C LEU A 40 -7.59 -0.60 -2.01
N ILE A 41 -7.92 -0.68 -0.72
CA ILE A 41 -6.94 -0.86 0.36
C ILE A 41 -6.22 -2.21 0.22
N ALA A 42 -6.92 -3.30 -0.09
CA ALA A 42 -6.30 -4.60 -0.32
C ALA A 42 -5.38 -4.60 -1.55
N CYS A 43 -5.78 -3.93 -2.64
CA CYS A 43 -4.92 -3.72 -3.81
C CYS A 43 -3.68 -2.88 -3.46
N CYS A 44 -3.83 -1.86 -2.61
CA CYS A 44 -2.71 -1.04 -2.15
C CYS A 44 -1.72 -1.89 -1.33
N ALA A 45 -2.23 -2.70 -0.41
CA ALA A 45 -1.43 -3.63 0.37
C ALA A 45 -0.68 -4.64 -0.50
N PHE A 46 -1.30 -5.13 -1.58
CA PHE A 46 -0.63 -5.98 -2.56
C PHE A 46 0.50 -5.21 -3.28
N SER A 47 0.25 -3.97 -3.69
CA SER A 47 1.23 -3.10 -4.32
C SER A 47 2.44 -2.82 -3.43
N ASP A 48 2.20 -2.64 -2.13
CA ASP A 48 3.26 -2.46 -1.12
C ASP A 48 4.12 -3.72 -1.01
N ILE A 49 3.54 -4.92 -1.05
CA ILE A 49 4.32 -6.17 -1.08
C ILE A 49 5.21 -6.24 -2.34
N LEU A 50 4.68 -5.87 -3.52
CA LEU A 50 5.48 -5.81 -4.76
C LEU A 50 6.65 -4.83 -4.64
N HIS A 51 6.40 -3.68 -4.00
CA HIS A 51 7.43 -2.68 -3.73
C HIS A 51 8.51 -3.21 -2.77
N LEU A 52 8.11 -3.89 -1.70
CA LEU A 52 9.03 -4.44 -0.69
C LEU A 52 10.02 -5.47 -1.27
N ILE A 53 9.65 -6.19 -2.33
CA ILE A 53 10.55 -7.14 -3.02
C ILE A 53 11.83 -6.44 -3.51
N GLY A 54 11.75 -5.15 -3.90
CA GLY A 54 12.91 -4.38 -4.36
C GLY A 54 13.97 -4.12 -3.29
N HIS A 55 13.60 -4.25 -2.00
CA HIS A 55 14.55 -4.12 -0.91
C HIS A 55 15.36 -5.40 -0.66
N LEU A 56 14.87 -6.58 -1.07
CA LEU A 56 15.54 -7.86 -0.83
C LEU A 56 16.94 -7.94 -1.49
N PRO A 57 17.13 -7.57 -2.78
CA PRO A 57 18.46 -7.60 -3.40
C PRO A 57 19.46 -6.69 -2.68
N LYS A 58 19.03 -5.50 -2.23
CA LYS A 58 19.88 -4.58 -1.46
C LYS A 58 20.30 -5.17 -0.12
N ILE A 59 19.36 -5.77 0.61
CA ILE A 59 19.64 -6.38 1.90
C ILE A 59 20.65 -7.53 1.72
N ILE A 60 20.44 -8.41 0.75
CA ILE A 60 21.31 -9.55 0.47
C ILE A 60 22.73 -9.06 0.08
N ALA A 61 22.83 -8.10 -0.83
CA ALA A 61 24.10 -7.52 -1.25
C ALA A 61 24.93 -6.98 -0.07
N ILE A 62 24.28 -6.31 0.89
CA ILE A 62 24.94 -5.77 2.08
C ILE A 62 25.43 -6.88 3.02
N PHE A 63 24.68 -7.98 3.18
CA PHE A 63 25.09 -9.10 4.04
C PHE A 63 26.25 -9.90 3.46
N TYR A 64 26.24 -10.16 2.15
CA TYR A 64 27.29 -10.90 1.44
C TYR A 64 28.52 -10.03 1.12
N GLY A 65 28.45 -8.72 1.31
CA GLY A 65 29.55 -7.79 1.03
C GLY A 65 29.78 -7.52 -0.46
N THR A 66 28.87 -8.01 -1.32
CA THR A 66 28.89 -7.80 -2.77
C THR A 66 28.03 -6.60 -3.12
N VAL A 67 28.58 -5.41 -2.94
CA VAL A 67 27.89 -4.14 -3.27
C VAL A 67 27.85 -3.85 -4.78
N ASP A 68 28.61 -4.61 -5.57
CA ASP A 68 28.67 -4.42 -7.01
C ASP A 68 27.61 -5.25 -7.74
N MET A 69 26.63 -4.54 -8.29
CA MET A 69 25.59 -5.08 -9.15
C MET A 69 25.65 -4.36 -10.50
N SER A 70 25.58 -5.11 -11.59
CA SER A 70 25.53 -4.50 -12.92
C SER A 70 24.26 -3.66 -13.10
N SER A 71 24.37 -2.52 -13.79
CA SER A 71 23.24 -1.62 -14.01
C SER A 71 22.07 -2.31 -14.72
N PHE A 72 22.35 -3.24 -15.63
CA PHE A 72 21.32 -4.02 -16.32
C PHE A 72 20.56 -4.93 -15.35
N ALA A 73 21.26 -5.66 -14.49
CA ALA A 73 20.60 -6.50 -13.48
C ALA A 73 19.77 -5.63 -12.54
N CYS A 74 20.33 -4.52 -12.05
CA CYS A 74 19.61 -3.58 -11.17
C CYS A 74 18.28 -3.12 -11.80
N CYS A 75 18.30 -2.71 -13.07
CA CYS A 75 17.08 -2.33 -13.79
C CYS A 75 16.05 -3.46 -13.80
N ILE A 76 16.45 -4.69 -14.14
CA ILE A 76 15.52 -5.84 -14.19
C ILE A 76 14.88 -6.11 -12.83
N PHE A 77 15.67 -6.09 -11.75
CA PHE A 77 15.14 -6.30 -10.40
C PHE A 77 14.27 -5.12 -9.91
N GLN A 78 14.50 -3.91 -10.42
CA GLN A 78 13.80 -2.70 -9.98
C GLN A 78 12.52 -2.40 -10.77
N ILE A 79 12.28 -3.03 -11.93
CA ILE A 79 11.05 -2.84 -12.72
C ILE A 79 9.80 -3.14 -11.88
N MET A 80 9.72 -4.35 -11.30
CA MET A 80 8.55 -4.78 -10.52
C MET A 80 8.32 -3.93 -9.26
N PRO A 81 9.33 -3.60 -8.45
CA PRO A 81 9.17 -2.72 -7.29
C PRO A 81 8.76 -1.29 -7.64
N THR A 82 9.22 -0.78 -8.80
CA THR A 82 8.85 0.57 -9.28
C THR A 82 7.42 0.61 -9.78
N PHE A 83 6.96 -0.48 -10.40
CA PHE A 83 5.55 -0.67 -10.71
C PHE A 83 4.71 -0.71 -9.43
N GLY A 84 5.12 -1.49 -8.43
CA GLY A 84 4.45 -1.56 -7.13
C GLY A 84 4.36 -0.19 -6.43
N LEU A 85 5.41 0.63 -6.48
CA LEU A 85 5.37 1.97 -5.94
C LEU A 85 4.38 2.87 -6.69
N SER A 86 4.46 2.89 -8.02
CA SER A 86 3.60 3.73 -8.87
C SER A 86 2.12 3.33 -8.72
N ALA A 87 1.81 2.05 -8.77
CA ALA A 87 0.46 1.54 -8.57
C ALA A 87 -0.06 1.85 -7.15
N GLY A 88 0.78 1.70 -6.12
CA GLY A 88 0.44 2.03 -4.74
C GLY A 88 0.03 3.51 -4.59
N THR A 89 0.83 4.43 -5.16
CA THR A 89 0.50 5.86 -5.12
C THR A 89 -0.82 6.20 -5.81
N PHE A 90 -1.11 5.59 -6.96
CA PHE A 90 -2.37 5.79 -7.66
C PHE A 90 -3.57 5.21 -6.89
N LEU A 91 -3.39 4.06 -6.25
CA LEU A 91 -4.42 3.43 -5.41
C LEU A 91 -4.73 4.26 -4.17
N VAL A 92 -3.70 4.79 -3.49
CA VAL A 92 -3.88 5.72 -2.36
C VAL A 92 -4.64 6.96 -2.78
N LEU A 93 -4.32 7.54 -3.94
CA LEU A 93 -5.08 8.67 -4.48
C LEU A 93 -6.55 8.30 -4.73
N SER A 94 -6.79 7.12 -5.31
CA SER A 94 -8.14 6.63 -5.58
C SER A 94 -8.95 6.42 -4.28
N ILE A 95 -8.32 5.90 -3.23
CA ILE A 95 -8.93 5.79 -1.88
C ILE A 95 -9.30 7.17 -1.35
N ALA A 96 -8.40 8.14 -1.45
CA ALA A 96 -8.65 9.50 -0.99
C ALA A 96 -9.84 10.15 -1.71
N VAL A 97 -9.94 9.95 -3.03
CA VAL A 97 -11.06 10.45 -3.85
C VAL A 97 -12.38 9.78 -3.45
N ASP A 98 -12.41 8.45 -3.33
CA ASP A 98 -13.60 7.70 -2.89
C ASP A 98 -14.12 8.23 -1.55
N ARG A 99 -13.23 8.42 -0.58
CA ARG A 99 -13.58 8.95 0.75
C ARG A 99 -14.03 10.41 0.69
N LEU A 100 -13.43 11.25 -0.13
CA LEU A 100 -13.85 12.64 -0.30
C LEU A 100 -15.28 12.73 -0.87
N ILE A 101 -15.60 11.92 -1.88
CA ILE A 101 -16.94 11.87 -2.48
C ILE A 101 -17.96 11.38 -1.46
N ALA A 102 -17.65 10.32 -0.71
CA ALA A 102 -18.53 9.80 0.33
C ALA A 102 -18.87 10.85 1.39
N VAL A 103 -17.87 11.60 1.88
CA VAL A 103 -18.07 12.67 2.87
C VAL A 103 -18.89 13.82 2.29
N ARG A 104 -18.62 14.24 1.05
CA ARG A 104 -19.38 15.32 0.39
C ARG A 104 -20.85 14.95 0.19
N SER A 105 -21.12 13.72 -0.26
CA SER A 105 -22.48 13.21 -0.43
C SER A 105 -23.22 13.10 0.91
N ALA A 106 -22.57 12.54 1.93
CA ALA A 106 -23.14 12.43 3.27
C ALA A 106 -23.46 13.81 3.87
N PHE A 107 -22.56 14.79 3.72
CA PHE A 107 -22.81 16.15 4.17
C PHE A 107 -24.02 16.79 3.46
N PHE A 108 -24.17 16.56 2.15
CA PHE A 108 -25.32 17.06 1.40
C PHE A 108 -26.64 16.37 1.79
N ALA A 109 -26.61 15.06 2.06
CA ALA A 109 -27.76 14.30 2.53
C ALA A 109 -28.21 14.78 3.92
N VAL A 110 -27.27 15.02 4.84
CA VAL A 110 -27.57 15.55 6.18
C VAL A 110 -28.11 16.98 6.09
N LYS A 111 -27.52 17.84 5.24
CA LYS A 111 -28.00 19.22 5.05
C LYS A 111 -29.43 19.26 4.48
N THR A 112 -29.74 18.36 3.55
CA THR A 112 -31.10 18.23 2.99
C THR A 112 -32.09 17.72 4.04
N SER A 113 -31.74 16.69 4.83
CA SER A 113 -32.60 16.22 5.92
C SER A 113 -32.84 17.32 6.96
N MET A 114 -31.81 18.03 7.40
CA MET A 114 -31.95 19.17 8.31
C MET A 114 -32.85 20.27 7.74
N ARG A 115 -32.80 20.56 6.43
CA ARG A 115 -33.72 21.51 5.80
C ARG A 115 -35.17 21.02 5.82
N VAL A 116 -35.41 19.73 5.63
CA VAL A 116 -36.76 19.16 5.71
C VAL A 116 -37.31 19.23 7.14
N TYR A 117 -36.48 18.93 8.16
CA TYR A 117 -36.90 19.05 9.57
C TYR A 117 -37.15 20.49 10.04
N LEU A 118 -36.54 21.50 9.41
CA LEU A 118 -36.73 22.92 9.74
C LEU A 118 -37.90 23.58 8.97
N MET A 119 -38.49 22.87 8.01
CA MET A 119 -39.66 23.32 7.23
C MET A 119 -40.98 22.67 7.67
N VAL A 120 -40.94 21.77 8.65
CA VAL A 120 -42.11 21.22 9.37
C VAL A 120 -42.22 21.92 10.71
#